data_AF-A0A839UI39-F1
#
_entry.id   AF-A0A839UI39-F1
#
_cell.length_a   1.000
_cell.length_b   1.000
_cell.length_c   1.000
_cell.angle_alpha   90.00
_cell.angle_beta   90.00
_cell.angle_gamma   90.00
#
_symmetry.space_group_name_H-M   'P 1'
#
loop_
_entity.id
_entity.type
_entity.pdbx_description
1 polymer ?
#
loop_
_entity_poly.entity_id
_entity_poly.type
_entity_poly.pdbx_seq_one_letter_code
_entity_poly.pdbx_strand_id
1 'polypeptide(L)'
;MLNTTTFISLLLAGLLLTACGQERAPIAHSVTDGSAVAPAASAEQRVEEEAQEEAQEQCVDPAKINPSRMCTMDYAPVCGCDGKTHSNACKAANAGLTSWVAGACEATTH
;
A
#
# COMPACT_ATOMS: atom_id res chain seq x y z
N MET A 1 35.77 40.84 38.65
CA MET A 1 34.42 40.61 39.22
C MET A 1 33.41 40.93 38.13
N LEU A 2 32.75 39.93 37.53
CA LEU A 2 31.71 40.16 36.53
C LEU A 2 30.38 40.48 37.24
N ASN A 3 29.68 41.51 36.76
CA ASN A 3 28.47 42.06 37.35
C ASN A 3 27.28 41.10 37.19
N THR A 4 26.34 41.06 38.13
CA THR A 4 25.17 40.16 38.09
C THR A 4 24.29 40.41 36.86
N THR A 5 24.29 41.65 36.35
CA THR A 5 23.62 42.01 35.10
C THR A 5 24.26 41.35 33.87
N THR A 6 25.60 41.18 33.84
CA THR A 6 26.26 40.44 32.76
C THR A 6 25.90 38.96 32.74
N PHE A 7 25.61 38.34 33.89
CA PHE A 7 25.14 36.96 33.96
C PHE A 7 23.73 36.78 33.40
N ILE A 8 22.82 37.70 33.73
CA ILE A 8 21.43 37.64 33.26
C ILE A 8 21.35 37.86 31.74
N SER A 9 22.16 38.79 31.19
CA SER A 9 22.24 39.00 29.75
C SER A 9 22.80 37.78 29.00
N LEU A 10 23.80 37.08 29.56
CA LEU A 10 24.34 35.86 28.96
C LEU A 10 23.35 34.69 29.02
N LEU A 11 22.58 34.56 30.11
CA LEU A 11 21.53 33.53 30.23
C LEU A 11 20.38 33.75 29.26
N LEU A 12 19.92 34.99 29.07
CA LEU A 12 18.88 35.33 28.09
C LEU A 12 19.36 35.13 26.65
N ALA A 13 20.62 35.51 26.35
CA ALA A 13 21.22 35.25 25.04
C ALA A 13 21.40 33.73 24.77
N GLY A 14 21.73 32.95 25.81
CA GLY A 14 21.87 31.50 25.73
C GLY A 14 20.55 30.75 25.50
N LEU A 15 19.43 31.23 26.08
CA LEU A 15 18.11 30.62 25.84
C LEU A 15 17.64 30.78 24.39
N LEU A 16 17.97 31.88 23.72
CA LEU A 16 17.62 32.11 22.31
C LEU A 16 18.50 31.31 21.32
N LEU A 17 19.67 30.82 21.74
CA LEU A 17 20.59 30.04 20.91
C LEU A 17 20.35 28.51 20.95
N THR A 18 19.40 28.03 21.76
CA THR A 18 19.00 26.60 21.79
C THR A 18 17.94 26.21 20.76
N ALA A 19 17.74 27.04 19.72
CA ALA A 19 16.88 26.73 18.58
C ALA A 19 17.67 26.32 17.31
N CYS A 20 18.92 25.89 17.43
CA CYS A 20 19.64 25.22 16.35
C CYS A 20 20.14 23.84 16.80
N GLY A 21 19.41 22.79 16.41
CA GLY A 21 19.94 21.44 16.31
C GLY A 21 19.54 20.46 17.42
N GLN A 22 18.33 19.89 17.31
CA GLN A 22 18.15 18.49 17.69
C GLN A 22 17.61 17.74 16.49
N GLU A 23 18.45 16.83 16.01
CA GLU A 23 18.20 15.93 14.90
C GLU A 23 16.98 15.05 15.19
N ARG A 24 15.89 15.28 14.47
CA ARG A 24 15.05 14.17 14.01
C ARG A 24 14.92 14.32 12.51
N ALA A 25 15.54 13.39 11.82
CA ALA A 25 15.51 13.28 10.37
C ALA A 25 14.07 13.42 9.85
N PRO A 26 13.85 14.21 8.79
CA PRO A 26 12.70 13.95 7.94
C PRO A 26 12.89 12.54 7.36
N ILE A 27 11.83 11.74 7.39
CA ILE A 27 11.73 10.59 6.49
C ILE A 27 11.56 11.20 5.10
N ALA A 28 12.66 11.63 4.50
CA ALA A 28 12.73 11.96 3.10
C ALA A 28 12.78 10.63 2.37
N HIS A 29 11.62 10.17 1.89
CA HIS A 29 11.64 9.33 0.70
C HIS A 29 12.22 10.19 -0.41
N SER A 30 13.47 9.86 -0.75
CA SER A 30 14.23 10.46 -1.83
C SER A 30 13.55 10.13 -3.15
N VAL A 31 12.73 11.05 -3.64
CA VAL A 31 12.48 11.15 -5.08
C VAL A 31 13.27 12.37 -5.53
N THR A 32 14.51 12.13 -5.94
CA THR A 32 15.28 13.10 -6.72
C THR A 32 15.63 12.46 -8.06
N ASP A 33 14.97 13.03 -9.06
CA ASP A 33 15.26 13.16 -10.47
C ASP A 33 16.62 12.66 -10.99
N GLY A 34 16.55 12.01 -12.16
CA GLY A 34 17.45 12.36 -13.25
C GLY A 34 18.33 11.26 -13.84
N SER A 35 17.72 10.21 -14.41
CA SER A 35 18.29 9.64 -15.64
C SER A 35 17.17 9.26 -16.60
N ALA A 36 16.84 10.25 -17.44
CA ALA A 36 16.19 10.19 -18.73
C ALA A 36 15.58 8.84 -19.18
N VAL A 37 14.25 8.76 -19.10
CA VAL A 37 13.45 8.08 -20.12
C VAL A 37 12.21 8.93 -20.39
N ALA A 38 12.21 9.62 -21.54
CA ALA A 38 10.97 10.05 -22.18
C ALA A 38 10.77 9.17 -23.41
N PRO A 39 9.58 8.60 -23.58
CA PRO A 39 8.80 9.01 -24.74
C PRO A 39 7.49 9.69 -24.32
N ALA A 40 7.19 10.75 -25.06
CA ALA A 40 5.98 11.54 -24.97
C ALA A 40 4.75 10.72 -25.40
N ALA A 41 3.86 10.44 -24.45
CA ALA A 41 2.42 10.23 -24.66
C ALA A 41 1.72 10.39 -23.29
N SER A 42 1.42 11.63 -22.97
CA SER A 42 1.11 12.15 -21.63
C SER A 42 -0.40 12.16 -21.37
N ALA A 43 -0.90 11.29 -20.47
CA ALA A 43 -2.04 11.53 -19.55
C ALA A 43 -2.51 10.31 -18.71
N GLU A 44 -1.88 9.13 -18.80
CA GLU A 44 -2.44 7.88 -18.20
C GLU A 44 -1.63 7.27 -17.03
N GLN A 45 -0.73 8.02 -16.39
CA GLN A 45 0.09 7.48 -15.28
C GLN A 45 0.15 8.43 -14.10
N ARG A 46 -0.75 8.25 -13.12
CA ARG A 46 -0.56 8.68 -11.71
C ARG A 46 -1.56 8.13 -10.69
N VAL A 47 -2.24 6.99 -10.92
CA VAL A 47 -3.16 6.41 -9.92
C VAL A 47 -2.89 4.93 -9.61
N GLU A 48 -1.94 4.26 -10.27
CA GLU A 48 -1.62 2.85 -9.97
C GLU A 48 -0.81 2.59 -8.68
N GLU A 49 -0.50 3.61 -7.87
CA GLU A 49 0.41 3.50 -6.72
C GLU A 49 -0.21 3.89 -5.37
N GLU A 50 -1.51 3.63 -5.12
CA GLU A 50 -2.09 3.70 -3.74
C GLU A 50 -3.18 2.61 -3.47
N ALA A 51 -3.22 1.53 -4.27
CA ALA A 51 -4.11 0.37 -4.03
C ALA A 51 -3.34 -0.94 -3.78
N GLN A 52 -2.02 -0.85 -3.63
CA GLN A 52 -1.07 -1.98 -3.57
C GLN A 52 -0.52 -2.22 -2.17
N GLU A 53 -1.27 -1.91 -1.12
CA GLU A 53 -0.85 -2.16 0.25
C GLU A 53 -1.95 -2.93 0.99
N GLU A 54 -2.23 -4.15 0.55
CA GLU A 54 -2.51 -5.33 1.39
C GLU A 54 -2.51 -6.55 0.44
N ALA A 55 -1.37 -7.21 0.30
CA ALA A 55 -1.35 -8.62 -0.06
C ALA A 55 -2.37 -9.34 0.86
N GLN A 56 -3.48 -9.94 0.43
CA GLN A 56 -3.70 -10.81 -0.73
C GLN A 56 -2.70 -11.98 -0.86
N GLU A 57 -1.92 -12.27 0.19
CA GLU A 57 -1.20 -13.53 0.36
C GLU A 57 -2.22 -14.66 0.51
N GLN A 58 -2.30 -15.73 -0.26
CA GLN A 58 -1.25 -16.42 -1.01
C GLN A 58 -1.68 -16.83 -2.43
N CYS A 59 -2.70 -16.19 -3.03
CA CYS A 59 -3.26 -16.76 -4.25
C CYS A 59 -4.14 -15.87 -5.16
N VAL A 60 -4.29 -14.57 -4.89
CA VAL A 60 -5.04 -13.67 -5.78
C VAL A 60 -4.06 -12.90 -6.65
N ASP A 61 -4.26 -12.96 -7.97
CA ASP A 61 -3.48 -12.27 -8.99
C ASP A 61 -4.31 -11.11 -9.55
N PRO A 62 -4.00 -9.85 -9.20
CA PRO A 62 -4.78 -8.69 -9.61
C PRO A 62 -4.80 -8.49 -11.13
N ALA A 63 -3.77 -8.95 -11.85
CA ALA A 63 -3.72 -8.87 -13.31
C ALA A 63 -4.73 -9.81 -14.00
N LYS A 64 -5.27 -10.79 -13.27
CA LYS A 64 -6.27 -11.75 -13.78
C LYS A 64 -7.71 -11.39 -13.42
N ILE A 65 -7.92 -10.34 -12.63
CA ILE A 65 -9.25 -9.87 -12.29
C ILE A 65 -9.95 -9.38 -13.55
N ASN A 66 -11.08 -10.00 -13.89
CA ASN A 66 -11.86 -9.66 -15.08
C ASN A 66 -13.37 -9.74 -14.80
N PRO A 67 -13.98 -8.65 -14.31
CA PRO A 67 -15.41 -8.63 -13.99
C PRO A 67 -16.29 -8.63 -15.25
N SER A 68 -15.75 -8.24 -16.40
CA SER A 68 -16.49 -8.17 -17.69
C SER A 68 -16.56 -9.52 -18.40
N ARG A 69 -15.73 -10.49 -18.03
CA ARG A 69 -15.76 -11.83 -18.62
C ARG A 69 -17.04 -12.56 -18.24
N MET A 70 -17.80 -12.95 -19.24
CA MET A 70 -19.03 -13.74 -19.05
C MET A 70 -18.68 -15.15 -18.58
N CYS A 71 -19.38 -15.63 -17.57
CA CYS A 71 -19.35 -17.01 -17.09
C CYS A 71 -20.72 -17.66 -17.32
N THR A 72 -20.75 -18.99 -17.43
CA THR A 72 -22.02 -19.71 -17.42
C THR A 72 -22.70 -19.55 -16.06
N MET A 73 -24.01 -19.74 -16.05
CA MET A 73 -24.83 -19.69 -14.84
C MET A 73 -24.90 -21.04 -14.11
N ASP A 74 -24.08 -22.01 -14.53
CA ASP A 74 -24.01 -23.32 -13.89
C ASP A 74 -23.49 -23.17 -12.47
N TYR A 75 -24.19 -23.82 -11.54
CA TYR A 75 -23.80 -23.85 -10.14
C TYR A 75 -22.95 -25.08 -9.87
N ALA A 76 -21.65 -24.86 -9.73
CA ALA A 76 -20.63 -25.87 -9.44
C ALA A 76 -19.62 -25.24 -8.46
N PRO A 77 -19.98 -25.13 -7.17
CA PRO A 77 -19.26 -24.27 -6.24
C PRO A 77 -17.81 -24.70 -6.06
N VAL A 78 -16.95 -23.72 -5.85
CA VAL A 78 -15.53 -23.93 -5.53
C VAL A 78 -15.15 -23.10 -4.31
N CYS A 79 -14.27 -23.64 -3.47
CA CYS A 79 -13.69 -22.94 -2.35
C CYS A 79 -12.39 -22.31 -2.83
N GLY A 80 -12.40 -20.99 -2.96
CA GLY A 80 -11.24 -20.21 -3.31
C GLY A 80 -10.21 -20.24 -2.19
N CYS A 81 -8.94 -20.08 -2.56
CA CYS A 81 -7.86 -19.88 -1.62
C CYS A 81 -7.96 -18.56 -0.81
N ASP A 82 -8.88 -17.67 -1.20
CA ASP A 82 -9.34 -16.52 -0.41
C ASP A 82 -10.32 -16.92 0.72
N GLY A 83 -10.58 -18.22 0.89
CA GLY A 83 -11.52 -18.76 1.87
C GLY A 83 -12.98 -18.49 1.54
N LYS A 84 -13.29 -18.05 0.30
CA LYS A 84 -14.66 -17.73 -0.11
C LYS A 84 -15.21 -18.77 -1.08
N THR A 85 -16.50 -19.05 -0.95
CA THR A 85 -17.21 -19.89 -1.92
C THR A 85 -17.57 -19.07 -3.16
N HIS A 86 -17.12 -19.54 -4.33
CA HIS A 86 -17.48 -18.99 -5.64
C HIS A 86 -18.48 -19.92 -6.34
N SER A 87 -19.48 -19.38 -7.04
CA SER A 87 -20.58 -20.19 -7.61
C SER A 87 -20.11 -21.18 -8.69
N ASN A 88 -19.00 -20.87 -9.35
CA ASN A 88 -18.29 -21.77 -10.27
C ASN A 88 -16.83 -21.34 -10.45
N ALA A 89 -16.02 -22.22 -11.04
CA ALA A 89 -14.60 -21.97 -11.30
C ALA A 89 -14.35 -20.75 -12.21
N CYS A 90 -15.26 -20.43 -13.13
CA CYS A 90 -15.12 -19.25 -13.98
C CYS A 90 -15.22 -17.96 -13.14
N LYS A 91 -16.18 -17.88 -12.21
CA LYS A 91 -16.30 -16.74 -11.29
C LYS A 91 -15.07 -16.63 -10.37
N ALA A 92 -14.54 -17.75 -9.88
CA ALA A 92 -13.32 -17.76 -9.09
C ALA A 92 -12.12 -17.20 -9.88
N ALA A 93 -11.94 -17.64 -11.13
CA ALA A 93 -10.89 -17.13 -12.00
C ALA A 93 -11.05 -15.63 -12.33
N ASN A 94 -12.28 -15.16 -12.57
CA ASN A 94 -12.57 -13.75 -12.79
C ASN A 94 -12.28 -12.87 -11.56
N ALA A 95 -12.32 -13.45 -10.36
CA ALA A 95 -11.92 -12.81 -9.11
C ALA A 95 -10.38 -12.80 -8.93
N GLY A 96 -9.62 -13.28 -9.92
CA GLY A 96 -8.16 -13.30 -9.88
C GLY A 96 -7.58 -14.46 -9.07
N LEU A 97 -8.38 -15.42 -8.60
CA LEU A 97 -7.86 -16.57 -7.87
C LEU A 97 -6.93 -17.40 -8.75
N THR A 98 -5.87 -17.92 -8.16
CA THR A 98 -4.91 -18.81 -8.81
C THR A 98 -5.07 -20.27 -8.38
N SER A 99 -5.81 -20.53 -7.30
CA SER A 99 -6.13 -21.87 -6.82
C SER A 99 -7.49 -21.93 -6.13
N TRP A 100 -8.14 -23.09 -6.19
CA TRP A 100 -9.41 -23.40 -5.53
C TRP A 100 -9.61 -24.92 -5.48
N VAL A 101 -10.52 -25.36 -4.61
CA VAL A 101 -10.92 -26.77 -4.47
C VAL A 101 -12.41 -26.91 -4.83
N ALA A 102 -12.81 -28.06 -5.37
CA ALA A 102 -14.22 -28.30 -5.67
C ALA A 102 -15.06 -28.40 -4.39
N GLY A 103 -16.26 -27.84 -4.42
CA GLY A 103 -17.16 -27.74 -3.26
C GLY A 103 -17.18 -26.33 -2.66
N ALA A 104 -18.18 -26.04 -1.83
CA ALA A 104 -18.21 -24.79 -1.07
C ALA A 104 -17.14 -24.82 0.03
N CYS A 105 -16.68 -23.65 0.49
CA CYS A 105 -15.87 -23.58 1.70
C CYS A 105 -16.69 -24.01 2.91
N GLU A 106 -16.04 -24.74 3.81
CA GLU A 106 -16.61 -25.05 5.11
C GLU A 106 -16.85 -23.73 5.85
N ALA A 107 -18.09 -23.50 6.29
CA ALA A 107 -18.38 -22.42 7.21
C ALA A 107 -17.79 -22.83 8.56
N THR A 108 -16.51 -22.52 8.79
CA THR A 108 -15.87 -22.71 10.08
C THR A 108 -16.70 -21.97 11.12
N THR A 109 -17.48 -22.75 11.86
CA THR A 109 -18.16 -22.33 13.08
C THR A 109 -17.06 -21.96 14.05
N HIS A 110 -16.83 -20.66 14.23
CA HIS A 110 -16.04 -20.13 15.33
C HIS A 110 -16.87 -20.16 16.61
#